data_AF-A0A2V9HSB7-F1
#
_entry.id   AF-A0A2V9HSB7-F1
#
_cell.length_a   1.000
_cell.length_b   1.000
_cell.length_c   1.000
_cell.angle_alpha   90.00
_cell.angle_beta   90.00
_cell.angle_gamma   90.00
#
_symmetry.space_group_name_H-M   'P 1'
#
loop_
_entity.id
_entity.type
_entity.pdbx_description
1 polymer ?
#
loop_
_entity_poly.entity_id
_entity_poly.type
_entity_poly.pdbx_seq_one_letter_code
_entity_poly.pdbx_strand_id
1 'polypeptide(L)'
;MLLPGEIDIARHTPKPGCAPEVARRYTRWFATHHYENFNVVSWLLPKALHQDFYNVYAYCRWADDLGDEVRDAARALELLDWWEHELDACYKGKPAHPVFVALRETIVAKDIPKQPFADLLKAFRQDQTAKRCANVCRTPPAPRCN
;
A
#
# COMPACT_ATOMS: atom_id res chain seq x y z
N MET A 1 -12.92 -0.94 -7.58
CA MET A 1 -13.16 -2.00 -6.58
C MET A 1 -12.27 -3.17 -6.93
N LEU A 2 -11.51 -3.71 -5.97
CA LEU A 2 -10.65 -4.88 -6.17
C LEU A 2 -11.51 -6.11 -6.47
N LEU A 3 -11.14 -6.90 -7.48
CA LEU A 3 -11.80 -8.17 -7.74
C LEU A 3 -11.26 -9.25 -6.76
N PRO A 4 -12.10 -10.17 -6.26
CA PRO A 4 -11.64 -11.25 -5.40
C PRO A 4 -10.55 -12.08 -6.08
N GLY A 5 -9.37 -12.16 -5.47
CA GLY A 5 -8.23 -12.94 -5.98
C GLY A 5 -7.35 -12.23 -7.02
N GLU A 6 -7.61 -10.95 -7.30
CA GLU A 6 -6.78 -10.12 -8.18
C GLU A 6 -5.38 -9.86 -7.61
N ILE A 7 -5.26 -9.83 -6.28
CA ILE A 7 -4.00 -9.67 -5.54
C ILE A 7 -4.01 -10.63 -4.35
N ASP A 8 -2.91 -11.32 -4.10
CA ASP A 8 -2.84 -12.37 -3.07
C ASP A 8 -2.99 -11.78 -1.65
N ILE A 9 -2.52 -10.55 -1.44
CA ILE A 9 -2.67 -9.85 -0.16
C ILE A 9 -4.14 -9.62 0.25
N ALA A 10 -5.06 -9.57 -0.72
CA ALA A 10 -6.48 -9.30 -0.47
C ALA A 10 -7.23 -10.50 0.12
N ARG A 11 -6.65 -11.71 0.05
CA ARG A 11 -7.31 -12.95 0.50
C ARG A 11 -7.57 -12.99 2.01
N HIS A 12 -6.73 -12.32 2.78
CA HIS A 12 -6.79 -12.32 4.24
C HIS A 12 -7.37 -11.03 4.82
N THR A 13 -7.82 -10.11 3.95
CA THR A 13 -8.36 -8.82 4.38
C THR A 13 -9.71 -9.00 5.08
N PRO A 14 -9.88 -8.46 6.30
CA PRO A 14 -11.17 -8.42 6.96
C PRO A 14 -12.22 -7.66 6.13
N LYS A 15 -13.50 -7.86 6.47
CA LYS A 15 -14.58 -7.12 5.80
C LYS A 15 -14.40 -5.60 5.98
N PRO A 16 -14.72 -4.78 4.95
CA PRO A 16 -14.75 -3.33 5.09
C PRO A 16 -15.65 -2.90 6.26
N GLY A 17 -15.25 -1.85 6.98
CA GLY A 17 -15.95 -1.35 8.16
C GLY A 17 -15.82 -2.24 9.40
N CYS A 18 -14.82 -3.13 9.45
CA CYS A 18 -14.56 -3.95 10.63
C CYS A 18 -14.24 -3.09 11.87
N ALA A 19 -14.46 -3.66 13.05
CA ALA A 19 -14.08 -3.00 14.31
C ALA A 19 -12.57 -2.66 14.35
N PRO A 20 -12.16 -1.55 14.98
CA PRO A 20 -10.76 -1.14 15.05
C PRO A 20 -9.81 -2.20 15.65
N GLU A 21 -10.29 -2.99 16.60
CA GLU A 21 -9.53 -4.12 17.18
C GLU A 21 -9.18 -5.19 16.14
N VAL A 22 -10.11 -5.50 15.25
CA VAL A 22 -9.91 -6.47 14.15
C VAL A 22 -8.92 -5.89 13.15
N ALA A 23 -9.07 -4.61 12.82
CA ALA A 23 -8.16 -3.88 11.94
C ALA A 23 -6.71 -3.88 12.49
N ARG A 24 -6.51 -3.58 13.77
CA ARG A 24 -5.18 -3.60 14.42
C ARG A 24 -4.54 -4.99 14.43
N ARG A 25 -5.34 -6.02 14.69
CA ARG A 25 -4.86 -7.42 14.63
C ARG A 25 -4.43 -7.79 13.22
N TYR A 26 -5.21 -7.36 12.22
CA TYR A 26 -4.90 -7.58 10.82
C TYR A 26 -3.59 -6.88 10.41
N THR A 27 -3.42 -5.58 10.69
CA THR A 27 -2.19 -4.86 10.32
C THR A 27 -0.96 -5.44 11.00
N ARG A 28 -1.08 -5.87 12.27
CA ARG A 28 -0.01 -6.58 13.00
C ARG A 28 0.35 -7.90 12.33
N TRP A 29 -0.65 -8.74 12.06
CA TRP A 29 -0.44 -10.03 11.39
C TRP A 29 0.20 -9.82 10.03
N PHE A 30 -0.33 -8.89 9.23
CA PHE A 30 0.13 -8.57 7.89
C PHE A 30 1.58 -8.11 7.89
N ALA A 31 1.93 -7.16 8.78
CA ALA A 31 3.29 -6.65 8.90
C ALA A 31 4.28 -7.74 9.36
N THR A 32 3.90 -8.56 10.33
CA THR A 32 4.79 -9.64 10.84
C THR A 32 4.96 -10.79 9.86
N HIS A 33 4.00 -11.03 8.95
CA HIS A 33 4.12 -12.06 7.91
C HIS A 33 4.93 -11.61 6.70
N HIS A 34 4.90 -10.32 6.34
CA HIS A 34 5.67 -9.77 5.22
C HIS A 34 7.06 -9.27 5.62
N TYR A 35 7.33 -9.11 6.92
CA TYR A 35 8.57 -8.53 7.41
C TYR A 35 9.38 -9.55 8.21
N GLU A 36 10.23 -10.32 7.52
CA GLU A 36 11.04 -11.40 8.14
C GLU A 36 12.08 -10.87 9.15
N ASN A 37 12.53 -9.63 9.02
CA ASN A 37 13.53 -9.00 9.91
C ASN A 37 12.91 -8.28 11.12
N PHE A 38 11.67 -8.62 11.51
CA PHE A 38 10.92 -7.91 12.55
C PHE A 38 11.67 -7.82 13.90
N ASN A 39 12.49 -8.83 14.21
CA ASN A 39 13.31 -8.85 15.43
C ASN A 39 14.20 -7.61 15.58
N VAL A 40 14.80 -7.12 14.49
CA VAL A 40 15.73 -5.99 14.51
C VAL A 40 15.00 -4.68 14.81
N VAL A 41 13.87 -4.44 14.14
CA VAL A 41 13.05 -3.24 14.35
C VAL A 41 12.38 -3.26 15.71
N SER A 42 11.93 -4.42 16.18
CA SER A 42 11.29 -4.57 17.49
C SER A 42 12.22 -4.28 18.67
N TRP A 43 13.53 -4.45 18.47
CA TRP A 43 14.55 -4.16 19.48
C TRP A 43 14.87 -2.65 19.57
N LEU A 44 14.84 -1.94 18.43
CA LEU A 44 15.09 -0.50 18.35
C LEU A 44 13.85 0.35 18.68
N LEU A 45 12.66 -0.15 18.38
CA LEU A 45 11.40 0.59 18.56
C LEU A 45 10.76 0.28 19.93
N PRO A 46 10.36 1.29 20.72
CA PRO A 46 9.59 1.06 21.94
C PRO A 46 8.32 0.25 21.69
N LYS A 47 7.98 -0.69 22.59
CA LYS A 47 6.80 -1.57 22.48
C LYS A 47 5.50 -0.82 22.21
N ALA A 48 5.35 0.38 22.75
CA ALA A 48 4.16 1.22 22.57
C ALA A 48 3.98 1.69 21.11
N LEU A 49 5.06 1.80 20.33
CA LEU A 49 5.03 2.25 18.94
C LEU A 49 4.93 1.11 17.93
N HIS A 50 5.03 -0.15 18.37
CA HIS A 50 4.99 -1.31 17.47
C HIS A 50 3.68 -1.33 16.68
N GLN A 51 2.55 -1.05 17.32
CA GLN A 51 1.26 -1.05 16.64
C GLN A 51 1.13 0.09 15.61
N ASP A 52 1.61 1.29 15.95
CA ASP A 52 1.63 2.42 15.02
C ASP A 52 2.49 2.10 13.79
N PHE A 53 3.64 1.47 14.01
CA PHE A 53 4.52 1.02 12.95
C PHE A 53 3.85 -0.03 12.05
N TYR A 54 3.17 -1.03 12.62
CA TYR A 54 2.44 -2.02 11.83
C TYR A 54 1.36 -1.39 10.95
N ASN A 55 0.64 -0.39 11.47
CA ASN A 55 -0.41 0.28 10.73
C ASN A 55 0.15 1.04 9.51
N VAL A 56 1.25 1.78 9.71
CA VAL A 56 1.94 2.50 8.63
C VAL A 56 2.57 1.54 7.62
N TYR A 57 3.26 0.51 8.11
CA TYR A 57 3.88 -0.51 7.24
C TYR A 57 2.84 -1.21 6.37
N ALA A 58 1.71 -1.61 6.95
CA ALA A 58 0.62 -2.24 6.22
C ALA A 58 0.08 -1.33 5.10
N TYR A 59 -0.03 -0.02 5.32
CA TYR A 59 -0.39 0.93 4.27
C TYR A 59 0.63 0.95 3.12
N CYS A 60 1.92 1.08 3.45
CA CYS A 60 2.97 1.16 2.43
C CYS A 60 3.04 -0.11 1.59
N ARG A 61 3.00 -1.28 2.24
CA ARG A 61 3.08 -2.57 1.54
C ARG A 61 1.85 -2.85 0.68
N TRP A 62 0.65 -2.46 1.14
CA TRP A 62 -0.54 -2.51 0.29
C TRP A 62 -0.41 -1.64 -0.97
N ALA A 63 0.07 -0.41 -0.82
CA ALA A 63 0.27 0.49 -1.96
C ALA A 63 1.31 -0.05 -2.96
N ASP A 64 2.40 -0.62 -2.45
CA ASP A 64 3.46 -1.25 -3.22
C ASP A 64 2.94 -2.43 -4.05
N ASP A 65 2.19 -3.35 -3.43
CA ASP A 65 1.61 -4.51 -4.11
C ASP A 65 0.54 -4.14 -5.15
N LEU A 66 -0.27 -3.11 -4.88
CA LEU A 66 -1.22 -2.56 -5.87
C LEU A 66 -0.50 -2.04 -7.12
N GLY A 67 0.72 -1.53 -6.96
CA GLY A 67 1.64 -1.25 -8.04
C GLY A 67 2.18 -2.54 -8.66
N ASP A 68 2.98 -3.29 -7.92
CA ASP A 68 3.92 -4.24 -8.52
C ASP A 68 3.34 -5.64 -8.83
N GLU A 69 2.32 -6.10 -8.10
CA GLU A 69 1.73 -7.43 -8.35
C GLU A 69 0.72 -7.42 -9.52
N VAL A 70 0.23 -6.24 -9.90
CA VAL A 70 -0.77 -6.09 -10.96
C VAL A 70 -0.09 -5.96 -12.32
N ARG A 71 -0.26 -7.00 -13.16
CA ARG A 71 0.40 -7.11 -14.47
C ARG A 71 0.02 -6.01 -15.46
N ASP A 72 -1.21 -5.51 -15.38
CA ASP A 72 -1.69 -4.43 -16.24
C ASP A 72 -1.48 -3.08 -15.56
N ALA A 73 -0.61 -2.26 -16.15
CA ALA A 73 -0.30 -0.93 -15.65
C ALA A 73 -1.53 0.00 -15.59
N ALA A 74 -2.47 -0.12 -16.52
CA ALA A 74 -3.70 0.68 -16.46
C ALA A 74 -4.54 0.30 -15.23
N ARG A 75 -4.64 -1.01 -14.98
CA ARG A 75 -5.33 -1.53 -13.80
C ARG A 75 -4.63 -1.18 -12.49
N ALA A 76 -3.30 -1.25 -12.45
CA ALA A 76 -2.51 -0.82 -11.30
C ALA A 76 -2.78 0.65 -10.95
N LEU A 77 -2.83 1.54 -11.96
CA LEU A 77 -3.17 2.95 -11.77
C LEU A 77 -4.59 3.14 -11.21
N GLU A 78 -5.60 2.44 -11.74
CA GLU A 78 -6.97 2.48 -11.20
C GLU A 78 -7.03 2.06 -9.73
N LEU A 79 -6.24 1.05 -9.35
CA LEU A 79 -6.17 0.53 -7.99
C LEU A 79 -5.45 1.49 -7.04
N LEU A 80 -4.38 2.15 -7.49
CA LEU A 80 -3.71 3.22 -6.76
C LEU A 80 -4.63 4.43 -6.56
N ASP A 81 -5.45 4.77 -7.57
CA ASP A 81 -6.45 5.84 -7.46
C ASP A 81 -7.57 5.48 -6.47
N TRP A 82 -8.04 4.23 -6.49
CA TRP A 82 -8.95 3.73 -5.47
C TRP A 82 -8.33 3.81 -4.06
N TRP A 83 -7.06 3.47 -3.92
CA TRP A 83 -6.35 3.55 -2.64
C TRP A 83 -6.18 4.98 -2.14
N GLU A 84 -5.94 5.94 -3.04
CA GLU A 84 -5.92 7.37 -2.69
C GLU A 84 -7.30 7.87 -2.23
N HIS A 85 -8.38 7.40 -2.85
CA HIS A 85 -9.73 7.73 -2.37
C HIS A 85 -10.02 7.17 -0.97
N GLU A 86 -9.53 5.98 -0.65
CA GLU A 86 -9.64 5.43 0.71
C GLU A 86 -8.79 6.22 1.72
N LEU A 87 -7.61 6.70 1.31
CA LEU A 87 -6.79 7.63 2.11
C LEU A 87 -7.56 8.92 2.39
N ASP A 88 -8.21 9.50 1.39
CA ASP A 88 -9.07 10.68 1.56
C ASP A 88 -10.22 10.42 2.53
N ALA A 89 -10.89 9.27 2.39
CA ALA A 89 -11.97 8.88 3.28
C ALA A 89 -11.48 8.72 4.73
N CYS A 90 -10.29 8.17 4.92
CA CYS A 90 -9.64 8.05 6.22
C CYS A 90 -9.43 9.42 6.89
N TYR A 91 -8.85 10.39 6.16
CA TYR A 91 -8.64 11.76 6.67
C TYR A 91 -9.95 12.53 6.88
N LYS A 92 -11.02 12.18 6.14
CA LYS A 92 -12.39 12.70 6.36
C LYS A 92 -13.13 11.99 7.51
N GLY A 93 -12.51 11.02 8.16
CA GLY A 93 -13.09 10.30 9.31
C GLY A 93 -14.03 9.16 8.95
N LYS A 94 -14.02 8.69 7.70
CA LYS A 94 -14.87 7.59 7.19
C LYS A 94 -14.03 6.46 6.57
N PRO A 95 -13.06 5.86 7.29
CA PRO A 95 -12.27 4.76 6.73
C PRO A 95 -13.15 3.52 6.52
N ALA A 96 -13.09 2.94 5.32
CA ALA A 96 -13.80 1.69 5.01
C ALA A 96 -12.85 0.49 5.04
N HIS A 97 -11.67 0.59 4.40
CA HIS A 97 -10.72 -0.51 4.40
C HIS A 97 -10.12 -0.79 5.79
N PRO A 98 -9.91 -2.06 6.20
CA PRO A 98 -9.32 -2.40 7.51
C PRO A 98 -7.96 -1.75 7.76
N VAL A 99 -7.11 -1.62 6.75
CA VAL A 99 -5.81 -0.92 6.89
C VAL A 99 -6.03 0.53 7.30
N PHE A 100 -6.95 1.25 6.64
CA PHE A 100 -7.25 2.64 6.95
C PHE A 100 -7.97 2.80 8.29
N VAL A 101 -8.80 1.83 8.70
CA VAL A 101 -9.44 1.83 10.03
C VAL A 101 -8.37 1.80 11.12
N ALA A 102 -7.36 0.94 11.00
CA ALA A 102 -6.25 0.91 11.96
C ALA A 102 -5.33 2.13 11.84
N LEU A 103 -4.99 2.55 10.61
CA LEU A 103 -4.11 3.68 10.34
C LEU A 103 -4.67 4.99 10.90
N ARG A 104 -6.00 5.18 10.87
CA ARG A 104 -6.64 6.39 11.39
C ARG A 104 -6.30 6.67 12.85
N GLU A 105 -6.25 5.64 13.69
CA GLU A 105 -5.88 5.81 15.11
C GLU A 105 -4.48 6.38 15.25
N THR A 106 -3.53 5.85 14.48
CA THR A 106 -2.14 6.31 14.44
C THR A 106 -2.02 7.72 13.87
N ILE A 107 -2.74 8.04 12.78
CA ILE A 107 -2.77 9.38 12.19
C ILE A 107 -3.23 10.42 13.22
N VAL A 108 -4.33 10.14 13.92
CA VAL A 108 -4.89 11.06 14.91
C VAL A 108 -3.98 11.16 16.15
N ALA A 109 -3.45 10.04 16.65
CA ALA A 109 -2.62 10.04 17.85
C ALA A 109 -1.25 10.70 17.65
N LYS A 110 -0.72 10.70 16.43
CA LYS A 110 0.62 11.23 16.09
C LYS A 110 0.58 12.49 15.22
N ASP A 111 -0.61 13.01 14.94
CA ASP A 111 -0.85 14.18 14.08
C ASP A 111 -0.13 14.07 12.72
N ILE A 112 -0.27 12.92 12.05
CA ILE A 112 0.47 12.64 10.82
C ILE A 112 -0.20 13.35 9.64
N PRO A 113 0.49 14.25 8.92
CA PRO A 113 -0.08 14.90 7.74
C PRO A 113 -0.36 13.89 6.63
N LYS A 114 -1.35 14.17 5.79
CA LYS A 114 -1.70 13.33 4.63
C LYS A 114 -0.57 13.28 3.58
N GLN A 115 0.17 14.37 3.45
CA GLN A 115 1.09 14.62 2.35
C GLN A 115 2.11 13.49 2.10
N PRO A 116 2.80 12.93 3.12
CA PRO A 116 3.75 11.83 2.90
C PRO A 116 3.11 10.57 2.32
N PHE A 117 1.89 10.25 2.75
CA PHE A 117 1.15 9.09 2.22
C PHE A 117 0.74 9.30 0.76
N ALA A 118 0.30 10.50 0.41
CA ALA A 118 -0.06 10.86 -0.96
C ALA A 118 1.17 10.91 -1.88
N ASP A 119 2.29 11.43 -1.40
CA ASP A 119 3.54 11.49 -2.18
C ASP A 119 4.12 10.10 -2.43
N LEU A 120 3.95 9.15 -1.49
CA LEU A 120 4.27 7.75 -1.73
C LEU A 120 3.46 7.17 -2.90
N LEU A 121 2.15 7.44 -2.98
CA LEU A 121 1.32 6.98 -4.10
C LEU A 121 1.72 7.60 -5.43
N LYS A 122 2.12 8.88 -5.43
CA LYS A 122 2.66 9.52 -6.64
C LYS A 122 3.94 8.83 -7.11
N ALA A 123 4.83 8.45 -6.19
CA ALA A 123 6.05 7.73 -6.54
C ALA A 123 5.73 6.38 -7.20
N PHE A 124 4.79 5.60 -6.66
CA PHE A 124 4.37 4.33 -7.27
C PHE A 124 3.76 4.51 -8.67
N ARG A 125 2.94 5.55 -8.88
CA ARG A 125 2.40 5.87 -10.23
C ARG A 125 3.49 6.24 -11.23
N GLN A 126 4.51 6.97 -10.77
CA GLN A 126 5.66 7.33 -11.61
C GLN A 126 6.47 6.10 -12.01
N ASP A 127 6.71 5.18 -11.05
CA ASP A 127 7.44 3.94 -11.31
C ASP A 127 6.75 3.07 -12.39
N GLN A 128 5.42 2.98 -12.33
CA GLN A 128 4.62 2.29 -13.35
C GLN A 128 4.78 2.89 -14.76
N THR A 129 4.84 4.21 -14.83
CA THR A 129 5.02 4.91 -16.12
C THR A 129 6.45 4.75 -16.65
N ALA A 130 7.45 4.76 -15.75
CA ALA A 130 8.85 4.55 -16.10
C ALA A 130 9.14 3.12 -16.59
N LYS A 131 8.55 2.10 -15.94
CA LYS A 131 8.59 0.69 -16.40
C LYS A 131 8.09 0.54 -17.84
N ARG A 132 7.05 1.30 -18.22
CA ARG A 132 6.52 1.32 -19.60
C ARG A 132 7.49 1.95 -20.60
N CYS A 133 8.19 3.03 -20.22
CA CYS A 133 9.21 3.67 -21.07
C CYS A 133 10.45 2.79 -21.29
N ALA A 134 10.89 2.04 -20.27
CA ALA A 134 12.02 1.14 -20.37
C ALA A 134 11.79 -0.01 -21.36
N ASN A 135 10.55 -0.51 -21.48
CA ASN A 135 10.19 -1.56 -22.42
C ASN A 135 10.02 -1.08 -23.88
N VAL A 136 9.70 0.20 -24.09
CA VAL A 136 9.59 0.79 -25.44
C VAL A 136 10.97 1.15 -26.02
N CYS A 137 11.96 1.42 -25.18
CA CYS A 137 13.31 1.79 -25.64
C CYS A 137 14.21 0.61 -26.03
N ARG A 138 13.74 -0.65 -25.93
CA ARG A 138 14.46 -1.83 -26.45
C ARG A 138 13.95 -2.23 -27.83
N THR A 139 14.20 -1.40 -28.84
CA THR A 139 14.18 -1.85 -30.24
C THR A 139 15.41 -1.31 -30.97
N PRO A 140 16.36 -2.18 -31.34
CA PRO A 140 16.97 -2.11 -32.67
C PRO A 140 17.11 -3.54 -33.30
N PRO A 141 17.14 -3.70 -34.64
CA PRO A 141 18.17 -3.08 -35.48
C PRO A 141 17.65 -2.31 -36.70
N ALA A 142 18.49 -1.35 -37.10
CA ALA A 142 18.37 -0.55 -38.32
C ALA A 142 18.23 -1.42 -39.59
N PRO A 143 17.58 -0.90 -40.66
CA PRO A 143 17.52 -1.61 -41.93
C PRO A 143 18.92 -1.73 -42.53
N ARG A 144 19.30 -2.96 -42.93
CA ARG A 144 20.49 -3.18 -43.75
C ARG A 144 20.28 -2.52 -45.11
N CYS A 145 21.05 -1.51 -45.44
CA CYS A 145 21.20 -1.06 -46.82
C CYS A 145 22.12 -2.03 -47.56
N ASN A 146 21.65 -2.41 -48.76
CA ASN A 146 22.25 -3.35 -49.70
C ASN A 146 23.42 -2.70 -50.45
#